data_AF-A0A1S9CIY6-F1
#
_entry.id   AF-A0A1S9CIY6-F1
#
_cell.length_a   1.000
_cell.length_b   1.000
_cell.length_c   1.000
_cell.angle_alpha   90.00
_cell.angle_beta   90.00
_cell.angle_gamma   90.00
#
_symmetry.space_group_name_H-M   'P 1'
#
loop_
_entity.id
_entity.type
_entity.pdbx_description
1 polymer ?
#
loop_
_entity_poly.entity_id
_entity_poly.type
_entity_poly.pdbx_seq_one_letter_code
_entity_poly.pdbx_strand_id
1 'polypeptide(L)' 'MEANAVIRQKIEEVEMLCGMLKAEDKLEVLRESIPDLDTQIIFDTLVSKEFIYNNICGKGEMFEHIKYVLNH' A
#
# COMPACT_ATOMS: atom_id res chain seq x y z
N MET A 1 11.47 -10.79 -3.57
CA MET A 1 11.20 -10.87 -2.12
C MET A 1 11.65 -9.62 -1.35
N GLU A 2 12.51 -8.76 -1.92
CA GLU A 2 12.97 -7.53 -1.26
C GLU A 2 11.94 -6.38 -1.29
N ALA A 3 11.29 -6.15 -2.43
CA ALA A 3 10.25 -5.12 -2.59
C ALA A 3 9.08 -5.26 -1.58
N ASN A 4 8.60 -6.48 -1.32
CA ASN A 4 7.50 -6.69 -0.35
C ASN A 4 7.93 -6.33 1.09
N ALA A 5 9.19 -6.57 1.46
CA ALA A 5 9.71 -6.19 2.77
C ALA A 5 9.79 -4.66 2.91
N VAL A 6 10.23 -3.97 1.85
CA VAL A 6 10.24 -2.50 1.78
C VAL A 6 8.83 -1.94 1.90
N ILE A 7 7.86 -2.45 1.13
CA ILE A 7 6.47 -1.99 1.19
C ILE A 7 5.88 -2.23 2.58
N ARG A 8 6.16 -3.38 3.21
CA ARG A 8 5.71 -3.68 4.57
C ARG A 8 6.24 -2.65 5.58
N GLN A 9 7.54 -2.37 5.54
CA GLN A 9 8.16 -1.35 6.40
C GLN A 9 7.54 0.03 6.17
N LYS A 10 7.24 0.39 4.91
CA LYS A 10 6.58 1.65 4.57
C LYS A 10 5.15 1.74 5.05
N ILE A 11 4.39 0.64 5.04
CA ILE A 11 3.05 0.59 5.64
C ILE A 11 3.13 0.94 7.13
N GLU A 12 4.06 0.33 7.86
CA GLU A 12 4.25 0.62 9.29
C GLU A 12 4.65 2.08 9.54
N GLU A 13 5.56 2.63 8.74
CA GLU A 13 5.96 4.05 8.81
C GLU A 13 4.76 4.98 8.58
N VAL A 14 3.94 4.73 7.55
CA VAL A 14 2.74 5.53 7.25
C VAL A 14 1.71 5.41 8.38
N GLU A 15 1.53 4.24 8.98
CA GLU A 15 0.61 4.09 10.11
C GLU A 15 1.07 4.87 11.35
N MET A 16 2.38 4.89 11.63
CA MET A 16 2.95 5.64 12.75
C MET A 16 2.93 7.14 12.52
N LEU A 17 3.28 7.61 11.32
CA LEU A 17 3.43 9.04 11.01
C LEU A 17 2.11 9.71 10.61
N CYS A 18 1.21 8.96 10.00
CA CYS A 18 -0.05 9.45 9.44
C CYS A 18 -1.27 8.86 10.14
N GLY A 19 -1.17 8.52 11.42
CA GLY A 19 -2.27 7.91 12.20
C GLY A 19 -3.58 8.69 12.19
N MET A 20 -3.56 10.01 11.91
CA MET A 20 -4.74 10.86 11.78
C MET A 20 -5.29 10.99 10.35
N LEU A 21 -4.55 10.52 9.34
CA LEU A 21 -5.01 10.53 7.95
C LEU A 21 -6.06 9.44 7.74
N LYS A 22 -6.96 9.69 6.79
CA LYS A 22 -7.91 8.66 6.34
C LYS A 22 -7.15 7.60 5.54
N ALA A 23 -7.68 6.38 5.53
CA ALA A 23 -7.08 5.26 4.79
C ALA A 23 -6.89 5.58 3.29
N GLU A 24 -7.76 6.42 2.71
CA GLU A 24 -7.66 6.89 1.33
C GLU A 24 -6.38 7.71 1.07
N ASP A 25 -6.04 8.62 1.98
CA ASP A 25 -4.84 9.46 1.88
C ASP A 25 -3.57 8.66 2.19
N LYS A 26 -3.66 7.65 3.08
CA LYS A 26 -2.54 6.78 3.44
C LYS A 26 -2.02 5.98 2.25
N LEU A 27 -2.87 5.63 1.29
CA LEU A 27 -2.46 4.91 0.09
C LEU A 27 -1.55 5.77 -0.81
N GLU A 28 -1.85 7.07 -0.94
CA GLU A 28 -1.05 8.00 -1.73
C GLU A 28 0.28 8.30 -1.03
N VAL A 29 0.25 8.55 0.29
CA VAL A 29 1.47 8.73 1.08
C VAL A 29 2.36 7.47 1.03
N LEU A 30 1.76 6.29 1.11
CA LEU A 30 2.49 5.03 1.00
C LEU A 30 3.21 4.92 -0.34
N ARG A 31 2.52 5.21 -1.44
CA ARG A 31 3.10 5.21 -2.80
C ARG A 31 4.28 6.19 -2.90
N GLU A 32 4.11 7.41 -2.40
CA GLU A 32 5.16 8.44 -2.42
C GLU A 32 6.34 8.15 -1.50
N SER A 33 6.11 7.39 -0.43
CA SER A 33 7.15 7.04 0.55
C SER A 33 8.14 5.96 0.06
N ILE A 34 7.78 5.23 -1.00
CA ILE A 34 8.63 4.19 -1.59
C ILE A 34 9.73 4.88 -2.41
N PRO A 35 11.02 4.68 -2.07
CA PRO A 35 12.11 5.45 -2.65
C PRO A 35 12.53 5.00 -4.06
N ASP A 36 12.23 3.76 -4.45
CA ASP A 36 12.64 3.19 -5.72
C ASP A 36 11.47 2.94 -6.68
N LEU A 37 11.71 3.22 -7.96
CA LEU A 37 10.68 3.15 -9.01
C LEU A 37 10.20 1.71 -9.24
N ASP A 38 11.08 0.72 -9.12
CA ASP A 38 10.72 -0.69 -9.32
C ASP A 38 9.74 -1.17 -8.26
N THR A 39 9.95 -0.82 -6.99
CA THR A 39 9.04 -1.13 -5.88
C THR A 39 7.75 -0.33 -5.97
N GLN A 40 7.79 0.91 -6.45
CA GLN A 40 6.55 1.67 -6.74
C GLN A 40 5.73 0.98 -7.84
N ILE A 41 6.36 0.49 -8.91
CA ILE A 41 5.68 -0.25 -9.99
C ILE A 41 5.08 -1.56 -9.45
N ILE A 42 5.80 -2.26 -8.57
CA ILE A 42 5.29 -3.47 -7.90
C ILE A 42 4.08 -3.13 -7.03
N PHE A 43 4.14 -2.04 -6.26
CA PHE A 43 3.03 -1.56 -5.44
C PHE A 43 1.81 -1.17 -6.31
N ASP A 44 2.00 -0.38 -7.36
CA ASP A 44 0.94 0.01 -8.29
C ASP A 44 0.31 -1.20 -9.00
N THR A 45 1.13 -2.22 -9.30
CA THR A 45 0.66 -3.48 -9.87
C THR A 45 -0.15 -4.28 -8.85
N LEU A 46 0.26 -4.31 -7.57
CA LEU A 46 -0.52 -4.91 -6.49
C LEU A 46 -1.87 -4.21 -6.37
N VAL A 47 -1.88 -2.88 -6.19
CA VAL A 47 -3.10 -2.06 -6.12
C VAL A 47 -4.04 -2.35 -7.31
N SER A 48 -3.51 -2.35 -8.53
CA SER A 48 -4.30 -2.60 -9.74
C SER A 48 -4.86 -4.02 -9.80
N LYS A 49 -4.08 -5.03 -9.39
CA LYS A 49 -4.58 -6.41 -9.30
C LYS A 49 -5.67 -6.53 -8.26
N GLU A 50 -5.50 -5.95 -7.08
CA GLU A 50 -6.50 -6.02 -6.01
C GLU A 50 -7.81 -5.33 -6.41
N PHE A 51 -7.73 -4.17 -7.09
CA PHE A 51 -8.90 -3.50 -7.67
C PHE A 51 -9.66 -4.43 -8.64
N ILE A 52 -8.94 -5.09 -9.56
CA ILE A 52 -9.52 -5.91 -10.63
C ILE A 52 -10.06 -7.25 -10.11
N TYR A 53 -9.30 -7.94 -9.25
CA TYR A 53 -9.61 -9.31 -8.83
C TYR A 53 -10.49 -9.39 -7.58
N ASN A 54 -10.36 -8.43 -6.66
CA ASN A 54 -11.14 -8.40 -5.41
C ASN A 54 -12.32 -7.43 -5.46
N ASN A 55 -12.56 -6.78 -6.61
CA ASN A 55 -13.65 -5.81 -6.82
C ASN A 55 -13.67 -4.69 -5.75
N ILE A 56 -12.48 -4.30 -5.27
CA ILE A 56 -12.32 -3.26 -4.26
C ILE A 56 -12.33 -1.92 -4.98
N CYS A 57 -13.37 -1.13 -4.80
CA CYS A 57 -13.50 0.18 -5.45
C CYS A 57 -13.05 1.35 -4.57
N GLY A 58 -12.85 1.14 -3.26
CA GLY A 58 -12.46 2.18 -2.31
C GLY A 58 -10.96 2.19 -2.03
N LYS A 59 -10.31 3.36 -2.10
CA LYS A 59 -8.88 3.54 -1.75
C LYS A 59 -8.58 3.12 -0.31
N GLY A 60 -9.50 3.38 0.63
CA GLY A 60 -9.32 2.99 2.03
C GLY A 60 -9.38 1.48 2.24
N GLU A 61 -10.34 0.80 1.59
CA GLU A 61 -10.44 -0.66 1.60
C GLU A 61 -9.22 -1.30 0.92
N MET A 62 -8.70 -0.66 -0.14
CA MET A 62 -7.46 -1.05 -0.82
C MET A 62 -6.27 -1.10 0.14
N PHE A 63 -6.10 -0.03 0.94
CA PHE A 63 -4.99 0.08 1.88
C PHE A 63 -5.04 -1.03 2.94
N GLU A 64 -6.20 -1.24 3.57
CA GLU A 64 -6.38 -2.30 4.55
C GLU A 64 -6.17 -3.70 3.95
N HIS A 65 -6.59 -3.91 2.70
CA HIS A 65 -6.40 -5.19 2.01
C HIS A 65 -4.93 -5.46 1.65
N ILE A 66 -4.23 -4.47 1.10
CA ILE A 66 -2.79 -4.58 0.79
C ILE A 66 -2.01 -4.87 2.07
N LYS A 67 -2.35 -4.21 3.18
CA LYS A 67 -1.78 -4.49 4.50
C LYS A 67 -2.05 -5.93 4.94
N TYR A 68 -3.26 -6.45 4.73
CA TYR A 68 -3.59 -7.83 5.05
C TYR A 68 -2.76 -8.82 4.22
N VAL A 69 -2.72 -8.64 2.90
CA VAL A 69 -2.00 -9.50 1.95
C VAL A 69 -0.49 -9.47 2.18
N LEU A 70 0.08 -8.32 2.54
CA LEU A 70 1.51 -8.22 2.80
C LEU A 70 1.91 -8.74 4.17
N ASN A 71 0.98 -8.94 5.11
CA ASN A 71 1.25 -9.47 6.45
C ASN A 71 0.90 -10.96 6.64
N HIS A 72 0.16 -11.57 5.69
CA HIS A 72 -0.17 -13.00 5.64
C HIS A 72 0.55 -13.71 4.49
#